data_AF-A0A7X9BZU7-F1
#
_entry.id   AF-A0A7X9BZU7-F1
#
_cell.length_a   1.000
_cell.length_b   1.000
_cell.length_c   1.000
_cell.angle_alpha   90.00
_cell.angle_beta   90.00
_cell.angle_gamma   90.00
#
_symmetry.space_group_name_H-M   'P 1'
#
loop_
_entity.id
_entity.type
_entity.pdbx_description
1 polymer ?
#
loop_
_entity_poly.entity_id
_entity_poly.type
_entity_poly.pdbx_seq_one_letter_code
_entity_poly.pdbx_strand_id
1 'polypeptide(L)'
;YTEDYESVLSAKGKNAQFILDGMELEQEKNSFTISGVTYNLKSVGEANLVVSADNDKAIEAVKDFINSYNAILEKINGELNEPKYTKYLPLTDEQKKELNEHQIKEWDELAKSGMLRRDTILQDIVFKMRQDISTAISEVGGKYKALSAIGINTGDYSEGGKLYLNETALREALEEDPDVVYRLFASSGDDYNSQGVAMRLYDTLKGSMDRIKIVAGTTPSLVGDTESFLAKQIKDYEDSLDRMDYRLQRVEERYYKQFDAMELALSRLTQQSNWLFSQFAG
;
A
#
# COMPACT_ATOMS: atom_id res chain seq x y z
N TYR A 1 58.74 -66.84 0.58
CA TYR A 1 58.44 -65.55 1.24
C TYR A 1 58.74 -64.43 0.29
N THR A 2 57.70 -63.94 -0.38
CA THR A 2 57.42 -62.55 -0.77
C THR A 2 56.07 -62.65 -1.45
N GLU A 3 55.03 -62.55 -0.63
CA GLU A 3 53.62 -62.53 -1.04
C GLU A 3 53.36 -61.24 -1.82
N ASP A 4 52.74 -61.39 -2.99
CA ASP A 4 52.14 -60.31 -3.76
C ASP A 4 51.01 -59.69 -2.94
N TYR A 5 51.28 -58.52 -2.36
CA TYR A 5 50.28 -57.65 -1.74
C TYR A 5 49.99 -56.47 -2.66
N GLU A 6 49.24 -56.69 -3.74
CA GLU A 6 48.44 -55.62 -4.36
C GLU A 6 47.09 -56.18 -4.83
N SER A 7 46.23 -56.46 -3.85
CA SER A 7 44.81 -56.19 -4.05
C SER A 7 44.52 -54.93 -3.24
N VAL A 8 43.89 -53.92 -3.84
CA VAL A 8 42.67 -53.25 -3.32
C VAL A 8 42.21 -52.15 -4.31
N LEU A 9 41.00 -52.36 -4.84
CA LEU A 9 40.04 -51.39 -5.42
C LEU A 9 40.42 -50.61 -6.70
N SER A 10 40.46 -51.31 -7.84
CA SER A 10 40.16 -50.69 -9.14
C SER A 10 38.63 -50.72 -9.39
N ALA A 11 37.87 -49.87 -8.70
CA ALA A 11 36.54 -49.52 -9.17
C ALA A 11 36.70 -48.48 -10.29
N LYS A 12 36.81 -48.93 -11.55
CA LYS A 12 36.79 -48.00 -12.69
C LYS A 12 35.44 -47.28 -12.69
N GLY A 13 35.46 -45.95 -12.70
CA GLY A 13 34.25 -45.16 -12.89
C GLY A 13 33.56 -45.60 -14.18
N LYS A 14 32.28 -45.95 -14.07
CA LYS A 14 31.43 -46.24 -15.21
C LYS A 14 30.41 -45.14 -15.31
N ASN A 15 30.19 -44.66 -16.53
CA ASN A 15 29.11 -43.74 -16.80
C ASN A 15 27.77 -44.44 -16.56
N ALA A 16 26.76 -43.65 -16.18
CA ALA A 16 25.39 -44.10 -16.08
C ALA A 16 24.82 -44.32 -17.48
N GLN A 17 24.28 -45.51 -17.74
CA GLN A 17 23.57 -45.86 -18.97
C GLN A 17 22.10 -46.08 -18.65
N PHE A 18 21.21 -45.47 -19.43
CA PHE A 18 19.76 -45.56 -19.23
C PHE A 18 19.02 -45.36 -20.54
N ILE A 19 17.74 -45.75 -20.55
CA ILE A 19 16.84 -45.58 -21.69
C ILE A 19 15.80 -44.52 -21.30
N LEU A 20 15.68 -43.46 -22.08
CA LEU A 20 14.65 -42.42 -21.91
C LEU A 20 13.83 -42.35 -23.20
N ASP A 21 12.52 -42.57 -23.11
CA ASP A 21 11.59 -42.58 -24.26
C ASP A 21 12.06 -43.47 -25.43
N GLY A 22 12.71 -44.59 -25.12
CA GLY A 22 13.25 -45.55 -26.09
C GLY A 22 14.62 -45.19 -26.67
N MET A 23 15.24 -44.08 -26.25
CA MET A 23 16.60 -43.69 -26.64
C MET A 23 17.61 -44.08 -25.56
N GLU A 24 18.67 -44.80 -25.95
CA GLU A 24 19.82 -45.08 -25.08
C GLU A 24 20.66 -43.82 -24.90
N LEU A 25 20.89 -43.44 -23.65
CA LEU A 25 21.67 -42.27 -23.26
C LEU A 25 22.72 -42.66 -22.21
N GLU A 26 23.80 -41.89 -22.20
CA GLU A 26 24.93 -42.06 -21.29
C GLU A 26 25.25 -40.73 -20.59
N GLN A 27 25.49 -40.78 -19.28
CA GLN A 27 25.84 -39.62 -18.46
C GLN A 27 27.01 -39.93 -17.54
N GLU A 28 27.89 -38.95 -17.34
CA GLU A 28 29.08 -39.13 -16.48
C GLU A 28 28.74 -39.27 -14.99
N LYS A 29 27.56 -38.80 -14.57
CA LYS A 29 27.09 -38.80 -13.18
C LYS A 29 25.72 -39.46 -13.07
N ASN A 30 25.40 -39.94 -11.86
CA ASN A 30 24.07 -40.47 -11.53
C ASN A 30 23.02 -39.37 -11.29
N SER A 31 23.44 -38.11 -11.27
CA SER A 31 22.55 -36.94 -11.15
C SER A 31 22.82 -36.01 -12.33
N PHE A 32 21.80 -35.76 -13.14
CA PHE A 32 21.90 -34.98 -14.38
C PHE A 32 20.54 -34.36 -14.75
N THR A 33 20.56 -33.36 -15.60
CA THR A 33 19.37 -32.64 -16.05
C THR A 33 19.18 -32.82 -17.54
N ILE A 34 17.97 -33.21 -17.95
CA ILE A 34 17.56 -33.31 -19.36
C ILE A 34 16.23 -32.58 -19.49
N SER A 35 16.13 -31.65 -20.45
CA SER A 35 14.90 -30.89 -20.73
C SER A 35 14.26 -30.23 -19.49
N GLY A 36 15.09 -29.73 -18.57
CA GLY A 36 14.64 -29.07 -17.33
C GLY A 36 14.24 -30.02 -16.19
N VAL A 37 14.21 -31.33 -16.42
CA VAL A 37 13.96 -32.34 -15.38
C VAL A 37 15.29 -32.86 -14.85
N THR A 38 15.44 -32.88 -13.52
CA THR A 38 16.63 -33.42 -12.86
C THR A 38 16.39 -34.87 -12.45
N TYR A 39 17.16 -35.76 -13.05
CA TYR A 39 17.12 -37.20 -12.81
C TYR A 39 18.18 -37.56 -11.77
N ASN A 40 17.80 -38.42 -10.82
CA ASN A 40 18.70 -38.95 -9.80
C ASN A 40 18.60 -40.48 -9.80
N LEU A 41 19.53 -41.14 -10.48
CA LEU A 41 19.59 -42.60 -10.58
C LEU A 41 20.07 -43.19 -9.26
N LYS A 42 19.23 -44.03 -8.65
CA LYS A 42 19.54 -44.68 -7.35
C LYS A 42 19.88 -46.16 -7.49
N SER A 43 19.25 -46.85 -8.42
CA SER A 43 19.43 -48.28 -8.67
C SER A 43 19.06 -48.64 -10.10
N VAL A 44 19.56 -49.77 -10.58
CA VAL A 44 19.18 -50.34 -11.89
C VAL A 44 17.74 -50.84 -11.84
N GLY A 45 16.94 -50.54 -12.87
CA GLY A 45 15.56 -50.98 -13.00
C GLY A 45 14.78 -50.14 -14.00
N GLU A 46 13.47 -50.38 -14.07
CA GLU A 46 12.53 -49.60 -14.86
C GLU A 46 11.68 -48.72 -13.95
N ALA A 47 11.40 -47.49 -14.36
CA ALA A 47 10.52 -46.57 -13.65
C ALA A 47 9.74 -45.72 -14.67
N ASN A 48 8.44 -45.56 -14.42
CA ASN A 48 7.61 -44.62 -15.16
C ASN A 48 7.59 -43.28 -14.45
N LEU A 49 8.00 -42.24 -15.16
CA LEU A 49 7.99 -40.87 -14.66
C LEU A 49 6.83 -40.12 -15.30
N VAL A 50 5.96 -39.56 -14.46
CA VAL A 50 4.88 -38.67 -14.91
C VAL A 50 5.22 -37.27 -14.43
N VAL A 51 5.41 -36.36 -15.38
CA VAL A 51 5.57 -34.92 -15.10
C VAL A 51 4.19 -34.28 -15.26
N SER A 52 3.67 -33.72 -14.18
CA SER A 52 2.41 -32.98 -14.16
C SER A 52 2.63 -31.56 -13.63
N ALA A 53 1.77 -30.62 -14.05
CA ALA A 53 1.75 -29.30 -13.48
C ALA A 53 1.37 -29.35 -11.99
N ASP A 54 2.02 -28.51 -11.18
CA ASP A 54 1.70 -28.34 -9.76
C ASP A 54 0.60 -27.29 -9.61
N ASN A 55 -0.63 -27.72 -9.81
CA ASN A 55 -1.81 -26.84 -9.77
C ASN A 55 -2.05 -26.26 -8.37
N ASP A 56 -1.61 -26.94 -7.31
CA ASP A 56 -1.84 -26.50 -5.93
C ASP A 56 -1.05 -25.23 -5.62
N LYS A 57 0.22 -25.15 -6.05
CA LYS A 57 1.02 -23.91 -5.90
C LYS A 57 0.44 -22.75 -6.69
N ALA A 58 -0.08 -23.00 -7.90
CA ALA A 58 -0.72 -21.95 -8.69
C ALA A 58 -1.99 -21.42 -8.00
N ILE A 59 -2.80 -22.33 -7.44
CA ILE A 59 -4.01 -21.96 -6.67
C ILE A 59 -3.64 -21.16 -5.41
N GLU A 60 -2.60 -21.57 -4.68
CA GLU A 60 -2.11 -20.85 -3.50
C GLU A 60 -1.64 -19.43 -3.85
N ALA A 61 -0.85 -19.27 -4.90
CA ALA A 61 -0.41 -17.95 -5.37
C ALA A 61 -1.58 -17.03 -5.76
N VAL A 62 -2.63 -17.59 -6.39
CA VAL A 62 -3.85 -16.83 -6.71
C VAL A 62 -4.61 -16.42 -5.45
N LYS A 63 -4.69 -17.29 -4.43
CA LYS A 63 -5.30 -16.94 -3.13
C LYS A 63 -4.55 -15.80 -2.45
N ASP A 64 -3.23 -15.86 -2.41
CA ASP A 64 -2.40 -14.82 -1.80
C ASP A 64 -2.54 -13.47 -2.51
N PHE A 65 -2.62 -13.50 -3.84
CA PHE A 65 -2.93 -12.31 -4.64
C PHE A 65 -4.30 -11.73 -4.27
N ILE A 66 -5.35 -12.55 -4.22
CA ILE A 66 -6.72 -12.11 -3.88
C ILE A 66 -6.76 -11.51 -2.47
N ASN A 67 -6.09 -12.14 -1.51
CA ASN A 67 -5.99 -11.65 -0.15
C ASN A 67 -5.30 -10.27 -0.09
N SER A 68 -4.18 -10.12 -0.80
CA SER A 68 -3.43 -8.86 -0.87
C SER A 68 -4.24 -7.74 -1.53
N TYR A 69 -4.91 -8.04 -2.65
CA TYR A 69 -5.81 -7.11 -3.33
C TYR A 69 -6.95 -6.67 -2.40
N ASN A 70 -7.63 -7.62 -1.74
CA ASN A 70 -8.76 -7.34 -0.86
C ASN A 70 -8.33 -6.52 0.36
N ALA A 71 -7.15 -6.77 0.93
CA ALA A 71 -6.62 -6.01 2.06
C ALA A 71 -6.34 -4.55 1.70
N ILE A 72 -5.74 -4.29 0.54
CA ILE A 72 -5.51 -2.92 0.04
C ILE A 72 -6.84 -2.22 -0.19
N LEU A 73 -7.77 -2.90 -0.86
CA LEU A 73 -9.08 -2.36 -1.19
C LEU A 73 -9.89 -2.02 0.08
N GLU A 74 -9.85 -2.89 1.08
CA GLU A 74 -10.50 -2.67 2.37
C GLU A 74 -9.93 -1.46 3.10
N LYS A 75 -8.60 -1.33 3.12
CA LYS A 75 -7.93 -0.17 3.72
C LYS A 75 -8.35 1.14 3.04
N ILE A 76 -8.28 1.19 1.71
CA ILE A 76 -8.63 2.41 0.96
C ILE A 76 -10.12 2.75 1.12
N ASN A 77 -11.01 1.74 1.01
CA ASN A 77 -12.44 1.96 1.19
C ASN A 77 -12.79 2.36 2.63
N GLY A 78 -12.04 1.88 3.63
CA GLY A 78 -12.16 2.31 5.03
C GLY A 78 -11.93 3.81 5.17
N GLU A 79 -10.79 4.30 4.67
CA GLU A 79 -10.41 5.72 4.67
C GLU A 79 -11.43 6.59 3.90
N LEU A 80 -11.88 6.11 2.73
CA LEU A 80 -12.83 6.84 1.89
C LEU A 80 -14.22 7.00 2.50
N ASN A 81 -14.64 6.04 3.34
CA ASN A 81 -15.97 5.98 3.94
C ASN A 81 -15.99 6.35 5.42
N GLU A 82 -14.84 6.64 6.02
CA GLU A 82 -14.73 7.00 7.43
C GLU A 82 -15.65 8.19 7.77
N PRO A 83 -16.46 8.10 8.85
CA PRO A 83 -17.28 9.21 9.30
C PRO A 83 -16.39 10.36 9.78
N LYS A 84 -16.72 11.60 9.39
CA LYS A 84 -16.01 12.79 9.85
C LYS A 84 -16.70 13.38 11.07
N TYR A 85 -16.01 13.41 12.21
CA TYR A 85 -16.51 14.01 13.44
C TYR A 85 -16.13 15.48 13.55
N THR A 86 -16.93 16.36 12.95
CA THR A 86 -16.64 17.81 12.87
C THR A 86 -16.61 18.57 14.19
N LYS A 87 -17.03 17.94 15.30
CA LYS A 87 -17.05 18.54 16.64
C LYS A 87 -15.69 18.48 17.34
N TYR A 88 -14.79 17.62 16.87
CA TYR A 88 -13.46 17.43 17.45
C TYR A 88 -12.47 18.25 16.66
N LEU A 89 -12.05 19.38 17.24
CA LEU A 89 -11.00 20.24 16.70
C LEU A 89 -9.64 19.83 17.29
N PRO A 90 -8.51 20.14 16.63
CA PRO A 90 -7.19 19.95 17.22
C PRO A 90 -7.09 20.63 18.59
N LEU A 91 -6.62 19.88 19.60
CA LEU A 91 -6.48 20.40 20.96
C LEU A 91 -5.36 21.44 21.03
N THR A 92 -5.62 22.54 21.74
CA THR A 92 -4.56 23.50 22.11
C THR A 92 -3.62 22.91 23.14
N ASP A 93 -2.42 23.48 23.27
CA ASP A 93 -1.45 23.02 24.27
C ASP A 93 -1.96 23.18 25.71
N GLU A 94 -2.83 24.15 25.95
CA GLU A 94 -3.51 24.33 27.23
C GLU A 94 -4.53 23.23 27.48
N GLN A 95 -5.38 22.92 26.50
CA GLN A 95 -6.37 21.84 26.59
C GLN A 95 -5.71 20.47 26.78
N LYS A 96 -4.55 20.23 26.15
CA LYS A 96 -3.80 18.98 26.33
C LYS A 96 -3.28 18.81 27.76
N LYS A 97 -2.93 19.89 28.47
CA LYS A 97 -2.47 19.82 29.87
C LYS A 97 -3.58 19.42 30.84
N GLU A 98 -4.83 19.64 30.45
CA GLU A 98 -6.02 19.31 31.26
C GLU A 98 -6.51 17.86 31.03
N LEU A 99 -5.99 17.17 30.01
CA LEU A 99 -6.41 15.82 29.62
C LEU A 99 -5.31 14.79 29.93
N ASN A 100 -5.73 13.54 30.14
CA ASN A 100 -4.79 12.42 30.23
C ASN A 100 -4.41 11.89 28.83
N GLU A 101 -3.34 11.10 28.76
CA GLU A 101 -2.81 10.57 27.48
C GLU A 101 -3.84 9.79 26.65
N HIS A 102 -4.69 8.99 27.31
CA HIS A 102 -5.72 8.21 26.63
C HIS A 102 -6.78 9.12 25.98
N GLN A 103 -7.24 10.13 26.73
CA GLN A 103 -8.21 11.12 26.25
C GLN A 103 -7.64 11.94 25.09
N ILE A 104 -6.37 12.35 25.18
CA ILE A 104 -5.69 13.05 24.08
C ILE A 104 -5.65 12.17 22.83
N LYS A 105 -5.30 10.89 22.98
CA LYS A 105 -5.23 9.96 21.86
C LYS A 105 -6.59 9.75 21.19
N GLU A 106 -7.64 9.46 21.97
CA GLU A 106 -9.00 9.30 21.44
C GLU A 106 -9.49 10.58 20.76
N TRP A 107 -9.20 11.74 21.36
CA TRP A 107 -9.57 13.02 20.77
C TRP A 107 -8.84 13.28 19.45
N ASP A 108 -7.54 12.99 19.39
CA ASP A 108 -6.73 13.14 18.18
C ASP A 108 -7.19 12.19 17.07
N GLU A 109 -7.57 10.96 17.41
CA GLU A 109 -8.17 10.01 16.46
C GLU A 109 -9.49 10.57 15.89
N LEU A 110 -10.38 11.08 16.76
CA LEU A 110 -11.64 11.68 16.34
C LEU A 110 -11.43 12.98 15.55
N ALA A 111 -10.44 13.81 15.90
CA ALA A 111 -10.11 15.03 15.18
C ALA A 111 -9.52 14.74 13.78
N LYS A 112 -8.84 13.60 13.62
CA LYS A 112 -8.30 13.12 12.34
C LYS A 112 -9.29 12.32 11.50
N SER A 113 -10.44 11.98 12.06
CA SER A 113 -11.46 11.18 11.38
C SER A 113 -11.91 11.80 10.04
N GLY A 114 -12.01 10.95 9.03
CA GLY A 114 -12.50 11.32 7.70
C GLY A 114 -11.62 12.33 6.98
N MET A 115 -10.32 12.39 7.31
CA MET A 115 -9.34 13.23 6.61
C MET A 115 -9.22 12.85 5.12
N LEU A 116 -9.29 11.56 4.81
CA LEU A 116 -9.22 11.02 3.46
C LEU A 116 -10.59 10.68 2.87
N ARG A 117 -11.66 11.10 3.56
CA ARG A 117 -13.02 10.82 3.12
C ARG A 117 -13.29 11.48 1.77
N ARG A 118 -13.73 10.69 0.79
CA ARG A 118 -13.95 11.11 -0.60
C ARG A 118 -12.69 11.70 -1.27
N ASP A 119 -11.51 11.28 -0.84
CA ASP A 119 -10.29 11.65 -1.54
C ASP A 119 -10.32 11.18 -3.00
N THR A 120 -10.07 12.10 -3.92
CA THR A 120 -10.21 11.85 -5.36
C THR A 120 -9.14 10.91 -5.92
N ILE A 121 -7.93 10.92 -5.35
CA ILE A 121 -6.84 10.02 -5.78
C ILE A 121 -7.16 8.60 -5.34
N LEU A 122 -7.59 8.42 -4.09
CA LEU A 122 -8.00 7.12 -3.56
C LEU A 122 -9.23 6.54 -4.29
N GLN A 123 -10.22 7.36 -4.62
CA GLN A 123 -11.37 6.93 -5.43
C GLN A 123 -10.94 6.44 -6.82
N ASP A 124 -10.01 7.15 -7.46
CA ASP A 124 -9.46 6.77 -8.77
C ASP A 124 -8.63 5.48 -8.68
N ILE A 125 -7.88 5.25 -7.60
CA ILE A 125 -7.18 3.98 -7.36
C ILE A 125 -8.17 2.81 -7.34
N VAL A 126 -9.22 2.90 -6.51
CA VAL A 126 -10.24 1.85 -6.41
C VAL A 126 -10.89 1.59 -7.76
N PHE A 127 -11.23 2.65 -8.50
CA PHE A 127 -11.81 2.54 -9.84
C PHE A 127 -10.88 1.81 -10.82
N LYS A 128 -9.61 2.23 -10.92
CA LYS A 128 -8.63 1.63 -11.83
C LYS A 128 -8.28 0.20 -11.47
N MET A 129 -8.11 -0.10 -10.18
CA MET A 129 -7.88 -1.47 -9.73
C MET A 129 -9.02 -2.40 -10.16
N ARG A 130 -10.28 -1.95 -10.05
CA ARG A 130 -11.44 -2.73 -10.55
C ARG A 130 -11.42 -2.87 -12.07
N GLN A 131 -11.02 -1.82 -12.80
CA GLN A 131 -10.87 -1.87 -14.25
C GLN A 131 -9.79 -2.88 -14.68
N ASP A 132 -8.65 -2.91 -14.00
CA ASP A 132 -7.52 -3.79 -14.30
C ASP A 132 -7.90 -5.27 -14.18
N ILE A 133 -8.72 -5.62 -13.18
CA ILE A 133 -9.24 -6.98 -12.96
C ILE A 133 -10.30 -7.36 -13.98
N SER A 134 -11.21 -6.45 -14.30
CA SER A 134 -12.42 -6.76 -15.10
C SER A 134 -12.16 -6.72 -16.61
N THR A 135 -11.14 -5.98 -17.05
CA THR A 135 -10.86 -5.81 -18.48
C THR A 135 -10.25 -7.07 -19.08
N ALA A 136 -10.87 -7.58 -20.14
CA ALA A 136 -10.37 -8.74 -20.86
C ALA A 136 -8.98 -8.48 -21.49
N ILE A 137 -8.18 -9.52 -21.62
CA ILE A 137 -6.84 -9.46 -22.21
C ILE A 137 -6.96 -9.90 -23.68
N SER A 138 -6.57 -9.00 -24.58
CA SER A 138 -6.89 -9.10 -26.01
C SER A 138 -6.07 -10.18 -26.72
N GLU A 139 -4.82 -10.37 -26.28
CA GLU A 139 -3.86 -11.29 -26.90
C GLU A 139 -3.89 -12.71 -26.31
N VAL A 140 -4.67 -12.93 -25.26
CA VAL A 140 -4.89 -14.28 -24.73
C VAL A 140 -5.92 -14.97 -25.62
N GLY A 141 -5.44 -15.75 -26.59
CA GLY A 141 -6.28 -16.64 -27.38
C GLY A 141 -7.03 -17.66 -26.51
N GLY A 142 -8.22 -18.08 -26.93
CA GLY A 142 -8.97 -19.17 -26.28
C GLY A 142 -10.16 -18.75 -25.40
N LYS A 143 -10.60 -19.68 -24.55
CA LYS A 143 -11.76 -19.61 -23.64
C LYS A 143 -11.55 -18.64 -22.47
N TYR A 144 -10.31 -18.49 -22.01
CA TYR A 144 -9.96 -17.77 -20.79
C TYR A 144 -9.34 -16.41 -21.11
N LYS A 145 -10.18 -15.37 -21.24
CA LYS A 145 -9.75 -13.99 -21.56
C LYS A 145 -9.80 -13.02 -20.38
N ALA A 146 -10.39 -13.43 -19.26
CA ALA A 146 -10.59 -12.60 -18.09
C ALA A 146 -10.49 -13.47 -16.83
N LEU A 147 -10.22 -12.84 -15.69
CA LEU A 147 -10.14 -13.54 -14.40
C LEU A 147 -11.46 -14.23 -14.00
N SER A 148 -12.61 -13.66 -14.41
CA SER A 148 -13.92 -14.28 -14.22
C SER A 148 -14.05 -15.64 -14.90
N ALA A 149 -13.36 -15.85 -16.03
CA ALA A 149 -13.39 -17.11 -16.76
C ALA A 149 -12.67 -18.25 -16.02
N ILE A 150 -11.74 -17.93 -15.11
CA ILE A 150 -11.04 -18.89 -14.25
C ILE A 150 -11.60 -18.91 -12.82
N GLY A 151 -12.81 -18.39 -12.62
CA GLY A 151 -13.50 -18.44 -11.33
C GLY A 151 -13.16 -17.32 -10.35
N ILE A 152 -12.42 -16.29 -10.76
CA ILE A 152 -12.13 -15.12 -9.92
C ILE A 152 -13.13 -14.02 -10.26
N ASN A 153 -14.09 -13.79 -9.37
CA ASN A 153 -15.20 -12.85 -9.60
C ASN A 153 -15.20 -11.71 -8.58
N THR A 154 -15.75 -10.57 -8.97
CA THR A 154 -16.05 -9.49 -8.03
C THR A 154 -17.36 -9.78 -7.31
N GLY A 155 -17.43 -9.46 -6.01
CA GLY A 155 -18.68 -9.53 -5.25
C GLY A 155 -19.61 -8.36 -5.53
N ASP A 156 -20.48 -8.08 -4.56
CA ASP A 156 -21.46 -7.01 -4.67
C ASP A 156 -20.80 -5.64 -4.82
N TYR A 157 -21.47 -4.74 -5.56
CA TYR A 157 -20.96 -3.39 -5.77
C TYR A 157 -20.73 -2.63 -4.44
N SER A 158 -21.55 -2.91 -3.42
CA SER A 158 -21.43 -2.36 -2.07
C SER A 158 -20.19 -2.81 -1.31
N GLU A 159 -19.57 -3.92 -1.72
CA GLU A 159 -18.33 -4.43 -1.11
C GLU A 159 -17.08 -3.75 -1.69
N GLY A 160 -17.27 -2.73 -2.52
CA GLY A 160 -16.18 -1.92 -3.04
C GLY A 160 -15.33 -2.61 -4.09
N GLY A 161 -15.75 -3.78 -4.61
CA GLY A 161 -15.03 -4.52 -5.65
C GLY A 161 -14.08 -5.61 -5.14
N LYS A 162 -14.37 -6.18 -3.96
CA LYS A 162 -13.66 -7.36 -3.42
C LYS A 162 -13.73 -8.53 -4.39
N LEU A 163 -12.66 -9.33 -4.41
CA LEU A 163 -12.54 -10.54 -5.22
C LEU A 163 -12.83 -11.80 -4.42
N TYR A 164 -13.49 -12.73 -5.09
CA TYR A 164 -13.86 -14.05 -4.60
C TYR A 164 -13.35 -15.11 -5.55
N LEU A 165 -12.81 -16.20 -4.98
CA LEU A 165 -12.27 -17.32 -5.71
C LEU A 165 -13.22 -18.51 -5.68
N ASN A 166 -13.57 -19.02 -6.86
CA ASN A 166 -14.08 -20.37 -7.02
C ASN A 166 -12.90 -21.32 -7.32
N GLU A 167 -12.42 -22.02 -6.28
CA GLU A 167 -11.28 -22.93 -6.40
C GLU A 167 -11.52 -24.08 -7.37
N THR A 168 -12.76 -24.58 -7.46
CA THR A 168 -13.11 -25.66 -8.39
C THR A 168 -12.95 -25.20 -9.83
N ALA A 169 -13.50 -24.03 -10.17
CA ALA A 169 -13.38 -23.47 -11.52
C ALA A 169 -11.93 -23.11 -11.88
N LEU A 170 -11.14 -22.65 -10.92
CA LEU A 170 -9.71 -22.38 -11.13
C LEU A 170 -8.94 -23.69 -11.37
N ARG A 171 -9.23 -24.74 -10.61
CA ARG A 171 -8.59 -26.05 -10.77
C ARG A 171 -8.94 -26.67 -12.12
N GLU A 172 -10.21 -26.65 -12.52
CA GLU A 172 -10.65 -27.10 -13.84
C GLU A 172 -9.93 -26.33 -14.97
N ALA A 173 -9.77 -25.01 -14.83
CA ALA A 173 -9.06 -24.21 -15.82
C ALA A 173 -7.57 -24.57 -15.91
N LEU A 174 -6.91 -24.84 -14.78
CA LEU A 174 -5.50 -25.27 -14.74
C LEU A 174 -5.29 -26.71 -15.25
N GLU A 175 -6.29 -27.58 -15.09
CA GLU A 175 -6.28 -28.93 -15.65
C GLU A 175 -6.50 -28.93 -17.17
N GLU A 176 -7.37 -28.05 -17.68
CA GLU A 176 -7.55 -27.85 -19.13
C GLU A 176 -6.34 -27.16 -19.77
N ASP A 177 -5.76 -26.16 -19.10
CA ASP A 177 -4.67 -25.33 -19.61
C ASP A 177 -3.72 -24.87 -18.49
N PRO A 178 -2.58 -25.58 -18.29
CA PRO A 178 -1.64 -25.28 -17.21
C PRO A 178 -1.05 -23.87 -17.23
N ASP A 179 -0.99 -23.23 -18.41
CA ASP A 179 -0.39 -21.91 -18.59
C ASP A 179 -1.41 -20.77 -18.42
N VAL A 180 -2.68 -21.08 -18.17
CA VAL A 180 -3.77 -20.08 -18.13
C VAL A 180 -3.53 -18.98 -17.08
N VAL A 181 -3.06 -19.34 -15.89
CA VAL A 181 -2.79 -18.39 -14.81
C VAL A 181 -1.62 -17.49 -15.19
N TYR A 182 -0.54 -18.04 -15.75
CA TYR A 182 0.58 -17.24 -16.21
C TYR A 182 0.16 -16.23 -17.27
N ARG A 183 -0.63 -16.65 -18.26
CA ARG A 183 -1.11 -15.73 -19.31
C ARG A 183 -2.03 -14.63 -18.78
N LEU A 184 -2.90 -14.94 -17.82
CA LEU A 184 -3.83 -13.94 -17.28
C LEU A 184 -3.14 -12.94 -16.33
N PHE A 185 -2.14 -13.39 -15.56
CA PHE A 185 -1.50 -12.55 -14.55
C PHE A 185 -0.21 -11.90 -15.03
N ALA A 186 0.64 -12.64 -15.75
CA ALA A 186 2.03 -12.29 -16.04
C ALA A 186 2.34 -12.09 -17.54
N SER A 187 1.32 -12.03 -18.41
CA SER A 187 1.53 -11.71 -19.83
C SER A 187 2.28 -10.38 -19.97
N SER A 188 3.40 -10.42 -20.68
CA SER A 188 4.21 -9.25 -21.03
C SER A 188 3.70 -8.67 -22.34
N GLY A 189 2.70 -7.81 -22.22
CA GLY A 189 2.21 -7.00 -23.33
C GLY A 189 2.86 -5.62 -23.34
N ASP A 190 3.01 -5.05 -24.54
CA ASP A 190 3.48 -3.67 -24.71
C ASP A 190 2.39 -2.63 -24.35
N ASP A 191 1.11 -3.01 -24.45
CA ASP A 191 -0.04 -2.15 -24.23
C ASP A 191 -0.91 -2.65 -23.07
N TYR A 192 -1.68 -1.75 -22.45
CA TYR A 192 -2.61 -2.06 -21.36
C TYR A 192 -3.47 -3.32 -21.66
N ASN A 193 -4.00 -3.43 -22.89
CA ASN A 193 -4.90 -4.51 -23.26
C ASN A 193 -4.21 -5.87 -23.50
N SER A 194 -2.89 -5.91 -23.69
CA SER A 194 -2.10 -7.14 -23.86
C SER A 194 -1.35 -7.55 -22.59
N GLN A 195 -1.19 -6.62 -21.64
CA GLN A 195 -0.61 -6.89 -20.33
C GLN A 195 -1.48 -7.78 -19.45
N GLY A 196 -0.80 -8.63 -18.66
CA GLY A 196 -1.39 -9.38 -17.57
C GLY A 196 -1.87 -8.49 -16.43
N VAL A 197 -2.82 -8.99 -15.65
CA VAL A 197 -3.45 -8.25 -14.56
C VAL A 197 -2.44 -7.77 -13.52
N ALA A 198 -1.40 -8.55 -13.21
CA ALA A 198 -0.42 -8.16 -12.21
C ALA A 198 0.40 -6.94 -12.67
N MET A 199 0.74 -6.88 -13.97
CA MET A 199 1.47 -5.74 -14.53
C MET A 199 0.60 -4.48 -14.56
N ARG A 200 -0.67 -4.60 -14.99
CA ARG A 200 -1.63 -3.48 -14.97
C ARG A 200 -1.78 -2.90 -13.57
N LEU A 201 -1.99 -3.76 -12.57
CA LEU A 201 -2.11 -3.32 -11.18
C LEU A 201 -0.83 -2.68 -10.68
N TYR A 202 0.33 -3.23 -11.02
CA TYR A 202 1.60 -2.62 -10.66
C TYR A 202 1.74 -1.20 -11.22
N ASP A 203 1.45 -1.00 -12.50
CA ASP A 203 1.53 0.32 -13.15
C ASP A 203 0.49 1.30 -12.56
N THR A 204 -0.74 0.84 -12.34
CA THR A 204 -1.81 1.62 -11.69
C THR A 204 -1.40 2.06 -10.28
N LEU A 205 -0.90 1.14 -9.46
CA LEU A 205 -0.49 1.43 -8.08
C LEU A 205 0.73 2.34 -8.04
N LYS A 206 1.72 2.10 -8.91
CA LYS A 206 2.92 2.95 -9.03
C LYS A 206 2.55 4.37 -9.43
N GLY A 207 1.77 4.55 -10.50
CA GLY A 207 1.34 5.88 -10.93
C GLY A 207 0.45 6.58 -9.91
N SER A 208 -0.28 5.82 -9.09
CA SER A 208 -1.06 6.37 -7.98
C SER A 208 -0.19 6.80 -6.80
N MET A 209 0.83 6.02 -6.46
CA MET A 209 1.84 6.40 -5.47
C MET A 209 2.61 7.65 -5.90
N ASP A 210 2.92 7.80 -7.19
CA ASP A 210 3.56 9.01 -7.72
C ASP A 210 2.66 10.25 -7.55
N ARG A 211 1.35 10.11 -7.78
CA ARG A 211 0.39 11.20 -7.53
C ARG A 211 0.27 11.55 -6.05
N ILE A 212 0.20 10.54 -5.18
CA ILE A 212 0.20 10.75 -3.73
C ILE A 212 1.48 11.48 -3.31
N LYS A 213 2.64 11.10 -3.85
CA LYS A 213 3.92 11.76 -3.60
C LYS A 213 3.92 13.24 -4.00
N ILE A 214 3.30 13.61 -5.12
CA ILE A 214 3.19 15.02 -5.53
C ILE A 214 2.36 15.83 -4.50
N VAL A 215 1.31 15.22 -3.96
CA VAL A 215 0.41 15.89 -3.02
C VAL A 215 1.00 15.95 -1.60
N ALA A 216 1.43 14.82 -1.07
CA ALA A 216 1.78 14.62 0.34
C ALA A 216 3.27 14.41 0.60
N GLY A 217 4.10 14.34 -0.44
CA GLY A 217 5.52 14.03 -0.30
C GLY A 217 5.81 12.55 -0.08
N THR A 218 7.10 12.21 0.06
CA THR A 218 7.55 10.84 0.38
C THR A 218 7.83 10.63 1.86
N THR A 219 7.91 11.71 2.63
CA THR A 219 8.27 11.68 4.04
C THR A 219 7.12 12.25 4.86
N PRO A 220 6.79 11.65 6.02
CA PRO A 220 5.79 12.19 6.93
C PRO A 220 6.26 13.49 7.63
N SER A 221 7.51 13.92 7.41
CA SER A 221 8.05 15.17 7.95
C SER A 221 8.07 16.25 6.89
N LEU A 222 7.71 17.47 7.30
CA LEU A 222 7.94 18.71 6.56
C LEU A 222 9.44 19.04 6.47
N VAL A 223 10.25 18.48 7.37
CA VAL A 223 11.70 18.63 7.34
C VAL A 223 12.25 17.85 6.15
N GLY A 224 12.51 18.57 5.06
CA GLY A 224 13.01 18.02 3.80
C GLY A 224 11.95 17.90 2.70
N ASP A 225 10.66 18.01 3.03
CA ASP A 225 9.59 18.12 2.04
C ASP A 225 9.21 19.59 1.85
N THR A 226 9.79 20.21 0.83
CA THR A 226 9.52 21.62 0.46
C THR A 226 8.75 21.73 -0.85
N GLU A 227 8.52 20.60 -1.51
CA GLU A 227 8.02 20.58 -2.88
C GLU A 227 6.60 20.04 -3.00
N SER A 228 6.15 19.20 -2.07
CA SER A 228 4.78 18.68 -2.09
C SER A 228 3.77 19.80 -1.92
N PHE A 229 2.57 19.57 -2.46
CA PHE A 229 1.49 20.53 -2.39
C PHE A 229 1.08 20.84 -0.94
N LEU A 230 0.95 19.81 -0.10
CA LEU A 230 0.60 19.98 1.31
C LEU A 230 1.71 20.69 2.09
N ALA A 231 2.99 20.42 1.82
CA ALA A 231 4.08 21.15 2.47
C ALA A 231 4.06 22.65 2.15
N LYS A 232 3.84 23.00 0.88
CA LYS A 232 3.71 24.41 0.46
C LYS A 232 2.51 25.10 1.13
N GLN A 233 1.36 24.42 1.20
CA GLN A 233 0.21 24.95 1.91
C GLN A 233 0.46 25.16 3.40
N ILE A 234 1.12 24.20 4.06
CA ILE A 234 1.44 24.30 5.48
C ILE A 234 2.34 25.51 5.72
N LYS A 235 3.36 25.71 4.88
CA LYS A 235 4.22 26.90 4.94
C LYS A 235 3.44 28.20 4.76
N ASP A 236 2.53 28.26 3.78
CA ASP A 236 1.70 29.45 3.56
C ASP A 236 0.78 29.76 4.77
N TYR A 237 0.30 28.71 5.44
CA TYR A 237 -0.46 28.85 6.69
C TYR A 237 0.40 29.31 7.85
N GLU A 238 1.61 28.77 8.03
CA GLU A 238 2.57 29.22 9.05
C GLU A 238 2.89 30.71 8.87
N ASP A 239 3.23 31.13 7.65
CA ASP A 239 3.48 32.54 7.33
C ASP A 239 2.24 33.43 7.62
N SER A 240 1.04 32.88 7.46
CA SER A 240 -0.21 33.59 7.77
C SER A 240 -0.46 33.71 9.27
N LEU A 241 -0.12 32.67 10.04
CA LEU A 241 -0.19 32.68 11.51
C LEU A 241 0.78 33.71 12.08
N ASP A 242 2.03 33.75 11.62
CA ASP A 242 3.03 34.72 12.07
C ASP A 242 2.58 36.17 11.86
N ARG A 243 1.98 36.46 10.69
CA ARG A 243 1.39 37.77 10.41
C ARG A 243 0.22 38.10 11.33
N MET A 244 -0.59 37.11 11.69
CA MET A 244 -1.71 37.28 12.59
C MET A 244 -1.24 37.57 14.01
N ASP A 245 -0.25 36.82 14.49
CA ASP A 245 0.35 37.00 15.82
C ASP A 245 0.97 38.40 15.95
N TYR A 246 1.71 38.85 14.94
CA TYR A 246 2.25 40.22 14.93
C TYR A 246 1.14 41.29 14.98
N ARG A 247 0.01 41.05 14.32
CA ARG A 247 -1.14 41.97 14.38
C ARG A 247 -1.79 41.96 15.77
N LEU A 248 -1.94 40.81 16.40
CA LEU A 248 -2.51 40.68 17.74
C LEU A 248 -1.65 41.40 18.77
N GLN A 249 -0.34 41.24 18.72
CA GLN A 249 0.60 41.97 19.59
C GLN A 249 0.43 43.50 19.48
N ARG A 250 0.32 44.04 18.25
CA ARG A 250 0.08 45.49 18.08
C ARG A 250 -1.28 45.95 18.59
N VAL A 251 -2.30 45.08 18.51
CA VAL A 251 -3.63 45.39 19.05
C VAL A 251 -3.58 45.42 20.57
N GLU A 252 -2.91 44.45 21.19
CA GLU A 252 -2.65 44.40 22.61
C GLU A 252 -1.89 45.64 23.10
N GLU A 253 -0.78 46.00 22.47
CA GLU A 253 -0.01 47.23 22.78
C GLU A 253 -0.88 48.49 22.70
N ARG A 254 -1.77 48.57 21.70
CA ARG A 254 -2.68 49.70 21.56
C ARG A 254 -3.69 49.74 22.71
N TYR A 255 -4.24 48.59 23.10
CA TYR A 255 -5.17 48.52 24.23
C TYR A 255 -4.49 48.88 25.55
N TYR A 256 -3.25 48.44 25.79
CA TYR A 256 -2.46 48.88 26.94
C TYR A 256 -2.29 50.41 26.95
N LYS A 257 -1.89 51.02 25.83
CA LYS A 257 -1.77 52.50 25.75
C LYS A 257 -3.09 53.23 26.01
N GLN A 258 -4.21 52.69 25.53
CA GLN A 258 -5.54 53.27 25.78
C GLN A 258 -5.95 53.13 27.25
N PHE A 259 -5.65 51.99 27.86
CA PHE A 259 -5.90 51.73 29.27
C PHE A 259 -5.07 52.66 30.15
N ASP A 260 -3.77 52.80 29.89
CA ASP A 260 -2.88 53.71 30.62
C ASP A 260 -3.34 55.18 30.49
N ALA A 261 -3.74 55.60 29.28
CA ALA A 261 -4.27 56.94 29.05
C ALA A 261 -5.60 57.18 29.80
N MET A 262 -6.45 56.16 29.88
CA MET A 262 -7.69 56.18 30.65
C MET A 262 -7.40 56.26 32.16
N GLU A 263 -6.45 55.49 32.68
CA GLU A 263 -6.03 55.56 34.09
C GLU A 263 -5.49 56.96 34.44
N LEU A 264 -4.65 57.54 33.58
CA LEU A 264 -4.15 58.89 33.78
C LEU A 264 -5.28 59.94 33.75
N ALA A 265 -6.24 59.80 32.83
CA ALA A 265 -7.39 60.68 32.74
C ALA A 265 -8.29 60.58 33.99
N LEU A 266 -8.55 59.36 34.49
CA LEU A 266 -9.28 59.12 35.72
C LEU A 266 -8.57 59.74 36.92
N SER A 267 -7.25 59.55 37.04
CA SER A 267 -6.44 60.16 38.10
C SER A 267 -6.57 61.69 38.09
N ARG A 268 -6.48 62.32 36.91
CA ARG A 268 -6.68 63.78 36.75
C ARG A 268 -8.10 64.22 37.11
N LEU A 269 -9.12 63.47 36.71
CA LEU A 269 -10.51 63.76 37.07
C LEU A 269 -10.74 63.65 38.58
N THR A 270 -10.14 62.67 39.26
CA THR A 270 -10.19 62.56 40.72
C THR A 270 -9.50 63.76 41.38
N GLN A 271 -8.32 64.17 40.89
CA GLN A 271 -7.63 65.37 41.38
C GLN A 271 -8.46 66.64 41.20
N GLN A 272 -9.11 66.80 40.03
CA GLN A 272 -9.96 67.94 39.72
C GLN A 272 -11.24 67.94 40.56
N SER A 273 -11.88 66.78 40.75
CA SER A 273 -13.03 66.61 41.64
C SER A 273 -12.69 67.00 43.08
N ASN A 274 -11.53 66.56 43.58
CA ASN A 274 -11.06 66.92 44.92
C ASN A 274 -10.77 68.42 45.07
N TRP A 275 -10.18 69.04 44.04
CA TRP A 275 -9.96 70.49 44.01
C TRP A 275 -11.28 71.27 44.03
N LEU A 276 -12.26 70.88 43.19
CA LEU A 276 -13.59 71.49 43.19
C LEU A 276 -14.29 71.30 44.53
N PHE A 277 -14.26 70.10 45.11
CA PHE A 277 -14.85 69.83 46.41
C PHE A 277 -14.22 70.70 47.50
N SER A 278 -12.89 70.89 47.49
CA SER A 278 -12.20 71.79 48.43
C SER A 278 -12.57 73.27 48.26
N GLN A 279 -12.96 73.69 47.06
CA GLN A 279 -13.36 75.07 46.75
C GLN A 279 -14.84 75.34 47.06
N PHE A 280 -15.68 74.30 47.07
CA PHE A 280 -17.11 74.39 47.41
C PHE A 280 -17.42 74.05 48.89
N ALA A 281 -16.48 73.40 49.60
CA ALA A 281 -16.62 73.04 51.01
C ALA A 281 -15.92 74.02 51.99
N GLY A 282 -15.29 75.08 51.48
CA GLY A 282 -14.78 76.22 52.25
C GLY A 282 -15.57 77.48 51.97
#